data_AF-A0ABD4DRV1-F1
#
_entry.id   AF-A0ABD4DRV1-F1
#
_cell.length_a   1.000
_cell.length_b   1.000
_cell.length_c   1.000
_cell.angle_alpha   90.00
_cell.angle_beta   90.00
_cell.angle_gamma   90.00
#
_symmetry.space_group_name_H-M   'P 1'
#
loop_
_entity.id
_entity.type
_entity.pdbx_description
1 polymer ?
#
loop_
_entity_poly.entity_id
_entity_poly.type
_entity_poly.pdbx_seq_one_letter_code
_entity_poly.pdbx_strand_id
1 'polypeptide(L)'
;MMKNTKQKKKATLRIDQYKTEFLQSKGVKARDSKTAYISTEFHEKLSLIVFMMGGGKLTITDYLHNVLKYHFEDFGEELTAIYNAIDKPKL
;
A
#
# COMPACT_ATOMS: atom_id res chain seq x y z
N MET A 1 -6.73 -27.88 -26.64
CA MET A 1 -6.44 -26.51 -26.16
C MET A 1 -6.86 -26.38 -24.68
N MET A 2 -5.96 -26.53 -23.70
CA MET A 2 -6.32 -26.53 -22.25
C MET A 2 -5.28 -25.85 -21.34
N LYS A 3 -4.61 -24.79 -21.79
CA LYS A 3 -3.60 -24.07 -20.97
C LYS A 3 -4.12 -22.76 -20.32
N ASN A 4 -5.38 -22.36 -20.58
CA ASN A 4 -5.85 -21.00 -20.29
C ASN A 4 -6.63 -20.81 -18.96
N THR A 5 -7.04 -21.88 -18.28
CA THR A 5 -7.90 -21.81 -17.08
C THR A 5 -7.11 -21.59 -15.79
N LYS A 6 -5.90 -22.15 -15.69
CA LYS A 6 -5.03 -22.00 -14.49
C LYS A 6 -4.43 -20.60 -14.38
N GLN A 7 -4.01 -20.00 -15.49
CA GLN A 7 -3.48 -18.63 -15.51
C GLN A 7 -4.57 -17.59 -15.20
N LYS A 8 -5.80 -17.76 -15.74
CA LYS A 8 -6.94 -16.92 -15.39
C LYS A 8 -7.26 -16.98 -13.89
N LYS A 9 -7.32 -18.17 -13.28
CA LYS A 9 -7.50 -18.31 -11.82
C LYS A 9 -6.43 -17.59 -11.00
N LYS A 10 -5.15 -17.73 -11.37
CA LYS A 10 -4.03 -17.03 -10.69
C LYS A 10 -4.09 -15.50 -10.84
N ALA A 11 -4.58 -15.00 -11.97
CA ALA A 11 -4.79 -13.56 -12.19
C ALA A 11 -5.96 -13.03 -11.35
N THR A 12 -7.09 -13.75 -11.30
CA THR A 12 -8.24 -13.39 -10.46
C THR A 12 -7.86 -13.36 -8.98
N LEU A 13 -7.14 -14.37 -8.50
CA LEU A 13 -6.63 -14.41 -7.11
C LEU A 13 -5.78 -13.18 -6.76
N ARG A 14 -4.89 -12.76 -7.66
CA ARG A 14 -4.07 -11.56 -7.45
C ARG A 14 -4.88 -10.26 -7.45
N ILE A 15 -5.92 -10.17 -8.27
CA ILE A 15 -6.82 -9.00 -8.29
C ILE A 15 -7.59 -8.91 -6.97
N ASP A 16 -8.10 -10.03 -6.47
CA ASP A 16 -8.86 -10.06 -5.21
C ASP A 16 -7.95 -9.77 -4.01
N GLN A 17 -6.72 -10.30 -4.01
CA GLN A 17 -5.69 -9.92 -3.05
C GLN A 17 -5.38 -8.42 -3.10
N TYR A 18 -5.18 -7.85 -4.30
CA TYR A 18 -4.92 -6.42 -4.43
C TYR A 18 -6.05 -5.56 -3.85
N LYS A 19 -7.30 -5.93 -4.13
CA LYS A 19 -8.48 -5.21 -3.61
C LYS A 19 -8.55 -5.27 -2.08
N THR A 20 -8.21 -6.42 -1.50
CA THR A 20 -8.28 -6.64 -0.04
C THR A 20 -7.12 -5.98 0.69
N GLU A 21 -5.94 -5.89 0.09
CA GLU A 21 -4.79 -5.24 0.70
C GLU A 21 -4.84 -3.71 0.54
N PHE A 22 -5.11 -3.20 -0.66
CA PHE A 22 -4.85 -1.78 -0.99
C PHE A 22 -6.11 -0.92 -1.11
N LEU A 23 -7.26 -1.49 -1.49
CA LEU A 23 -8.48 -0.73 -1.79
C LEU A 23 -9.48 -0.69 -0.63
N GLN A 24 -9.02 -0.92 0.59
CA GLN A 24 -9.85 -0.87 1.79
C GLN A 24 -9.82 0.52 2.43
N SER A 25 -10.99 1.14 2.64
CA SER A 25 -11.09 2.31 3.51
C SER A 25 -11.18 1.82 4.96
N LYS A 26 -10.09 1.99 5.71
CA LYS A 26 -10.01 1.62 7.14
C LYS A 26 -10.32 2.80 8.07
N GLY A 27 -10.72 3.94 7.50
CA GLY A 27 -11.13 5.12 8.27
C GLY A 27 -9.98 5.72 9.05
N VAL A 28 -8.83 5.91 8.39
CA VAL A 28 -7.68 6.58 9.01
C VAL A 28 -8.13 7.97 9.48
N LYS A 29 -8.19 8.16 10.81
CA LYS A 29 -8.71 9.39 11.39
C LYS A 29 -7.69 10.49 11.19
N ALA A 30 -8.13 11.65 10.68
CA ALA A 30 -7.25 12.79 10.45
C ALA A 30 -6.43 13.21 11.68
N ARG A 31 -6.98 13.05 12.89
CA ARG A 31 -6.28 13.36 14.15
C ARG A 31 -5.09 12.44 14.46
N ASP A 32 -5.10 11.23 13.89
CA ASP A 32 -4.07 10.21 14.05
C ASP A 32 -3.09 10.23 12.85
N SER A 33 -3.28 11.19 11.93
CA SER A 33 -2.50 11.36 10.70
C SER A 33 -1.53 12.53 10.79
N LYS A 34 -0.38 12.40 10.13
CA LYS A 34 0.52 13.51 9.84
C LYS A 34 0.60 13.74 8.33
N THR A 35 0.80 14.98 7.91
CA THR A 35 0.97 15.32 6.49
C THR A 35 2.36 14.93 6.02
N ALA A 36 2.44 14.21 4.90
CA ALA A 36 3.66 13.99 4.14
C ALA A 36 3.45 14.50 2.71
N TYR A 37 4.47 15.12 2.14
CA TYR A 37 4.42 15.55 0.75
C TYR A 37 4.75 14.37 -0.17
N ILE A 38 4.00 14.27 -1.27
CA ILE A 38 4.27 13.39 -2.39
C ILE A 38 4.41 14.25 -3.65
N SER A 39 5.10 13.74 -4.68
CA SER A 39 5.18 14.45 -5.94
C SER A 39 3.80 14.65 -6.57
N THR A 40 3.62 15.71 -7.35
CA THR A 40 2.38 15.99 -8.08
C THR A 40 1.97 14.81 -8.95
N GLU A 41 2.93 14.20 -9.67
CA GLU A 41 2.69 13.03 -10.50
C GLU A 41 2.12 11.84 -9.71
N PHE A 42 2.67 11.57 -8.51
CA PHE A 42 2.11 10.51 -7.67
C PHE A 42 0.74 10.89 -7.13
N HIS A 43 0.54 12.14 -6.72
CA HIS A 43 -0.76 12.61 -6.26
C HIS A 43 -1.85 12.39 -7.32
N GLU A 44 -1.58 12.70 -8.59
CA GLU A 44 -2.51 12.47 -9.71
C GLU A 44 -2.82 10.98 -9.90
N LYS A 45 -1.78 10.13 -9.90
CA LYS A 45 -1.96 8.67 -10.02
C LYS A 45 -2.79 8.10 -8.88
N LEU A 46 -2.52 8.50 -7.63
CA LEU A 46 -3.28 8.07 -6.46
C LEU A 46 -4.72 8.56 -6.52
N SER A 47 -4.94 9.81 -6.95
CA SER A 47 -6.26 10.40 -7.12
C SER A 47 -7.11 9.58 -8.11
N LEU A 48 -6.52 9.18 -9.24
CA LEU A 48 -7.20 8.34 -10.24
C LEU A 48 -7.56 6.97 -9.69
N ILE A 49 -6.66 6.32 -8.95
CA ILE A 49 -6.91 5.01 -8.33
C ILE A 49 -8.10 5.12 -7.37
N VAL A 50 -8.05 6.09 -6.46
CA VAL A 50 -9.07 6.31 -5.45
C VAL A 50 -10.41 6.68 -6.08
N PHE A 51 -10.41 7.55 -7.10
CA PHE A 51 -11.62 7.95 -7.80
C PHE A 51 -12.27 6.78 -8.55
N MET A 52 -11.50 6.04 -9.35
CA MET A 52 -12.04 4.98 -10.20
C MET A 52 -12.39 3.70 -9.43
N MET A 53 -11.63 3.37 -8.38
CA MET A 53 -11.72 2.06 -7.70
C MET A 53 -12.13 2.17 -6.23
N GLY A 54 -12.18 3.37 -5.66
CA GLY A 54 -12.42 3.60 -4.24
C GLY A 54 -13.88 3.63 -3.80
N GLY A 55 -14.83 3.52 -4.74
CA GLY A 55 -16.27 3.47 -4.44
C GLY A 55 -16.79 4.65 -3.62
N GLY A 56 -16.12 5.82 -3.71
CA GLY A 56 -16.43 7.03 -2.96
C GLY A 56 -16.08 7.00 -1.46
N LYS A 57 -15.49 5.92 -0.95
CA LYS A 57 -15.15 5.75 0.47
C LYS A 57 -13.64 5.72 0.72
N LEU A 58 -12.88 5.17 -0.23
CA LEU A 58 -11.43 5.20 -0.16
C LEU A 58 -10.94 6.64 -0.33
N THR A 59 -9.93 7.02 0.45
CA THR A 59 -9.22 8.29 0.29
C THR A 59 -7.77 8.03 -0.14
N ILE A 60 -7.08 9.08 -0.62
CA ILE A 60 -5.63 9.00 -0.89
C ILE A 60 -4.89 8.59 0.38
N THR A 61 -5.31 9.12 1.53
CA THR A 61 -4.75 8.76 2.85
C THR A 61 -4.94 7.29 3.16
N ASP A 62 -6.14 6.73 2.97
CA ASP A 62 -6.39 5.30 3.21
C ASP A 62 -5.52 4.44 2.30
N TYR A 63 -5.46 4.77 1.00
CA TYR A 63 -4.68 4.02 0.03
C TYR A 63 -3.19 4.06 0.35
N LEU A 64 -2.64 5.25 0.64
CA LEU A 64 -1.24 5.40 1.02
C LEU A 64 -0.93 4.65 2.32
N HIS A 65 -1.82 4.72 3.30
CA HIS A 65 -1.68 3.98 4.55
C HIS A 65 -1.62 2.46 4.31
N ASN A 66 -2.47 1.92 3.43
CA ASN A 66 -2.43 0.50 3.09
C ASN A 66 -1.12 0.11 2.38
N VAL A 67 -0.63 0.93 1.44
CA VAL A 67 0.66 0.71 0.77
C VAL A 67 1.80 0.70 1.78
N LEU A 68 1.83 1.68 2.69
CA LEU A 68 2.86 1.77 3.73
C LEU A 68 2.77 0.60 4.71
N LYS A 69 1.56 0.20 5.12
CA LYS A 69 1.34 -0.96 5.99
C LYS A 69 1.92 -2.23 5.35
N TYR A 70 1.56 -2.51 4.10
CA TYR A 70 2.09 -3.66 3.36
C TYR A 70 3.62 -3.59 3.26
N HIS A 71 4.16 -2.42 2.93
CA HIS A 71 5.61 -2.23 2.84
C HIS A 71 6.32 -2.51 4.18
N PHE A 72 5.80 -2.03 5.30
CA PHE A 72 6.40 -2.31 6.60
C PHE A 72 6.22 -3.77 7.06
N GLU A 73 5.14 -4.43 6.63
CA GLU A 73 4.94 -5.87 6.90
C GLU A 73 5.91 -6.75 6.10
N ASP A 74 6.21 -6.37 4.84
CA ASP A 74 7.09 -7.13 3.94
C ASP A 74 8.58 -6.80 4.12
N PHE A 75 8.92 -5.58 4.58
CA PHE A 75 10.31 -5.09 4.67
C PHE A 75 10.74 -4.60 6.05
N GLY A 76 9.93 -4.86 7.09
CA GLY A 76 10.21 -4.37 8.45
C GLY A 76 11.47 -4.98 9.08
N GLU A 77 11.78 -6.22 8.75
CA GLU A 77 12.98 -6.92 9.23
C GLU A 77 14.25 -6.30 8.63
N GLU A 78 14.25 -6.01 7.33
CA GLU A 78 15.33 -5.35 6.62
C GLU A 78 15.59 -3.95 7.17
N LEU A 79 14.52 -3.17 7.42
CA LEU A 79 14.64 -1.86 8.06
C LEU A 79 15.30 -1.96 9.44
N THR A 80 14.92 -2.97 10.22
CA THR A 80 15.50 -3.22 11.56
C THR A 80 16.96 -3.64 11.46
N ALA A 81 17.31 -4.51 10.52
CA ALA A 81 18.68 -4.93 10.27
C ALA A 81 19.57 -3.75 9.86
N ILE A 82 19.09 -2.90 8.94
CA ILE A 82 19.80 -1.67 8.52
C ILE A 82 19.98 -0.74 9.72
N TYR A 83 18.92 -0.50 10.51
CA TYR A 83 19.01 0.36 11.69
C TYR A 83 20.05 -0.13 12.72
N ASN A 84 20.10 -1.43 12.99
CA ASN A 84 21.06 -2.00 13.93
C ASN A 84 22.51 -1.97 13.39
N ALA A 85 22.69 -1.98 12.06
CA ALA A 85 23.98 -1.85 11.41
C ALA A 85 24.49 -0.40 11.37
N ILE A 86 23.61 0.59 11.53
CA ILE A 86 23.99 1.99 11.75
C ILE A 86 24.52 2.06 13.19
N ASP A 87 25.82 1.80 13.33
CA ASP A 87 26.59 1.75 14.56
C ASP A 87 26.12 2.83 15.55
N LYS A 88 25.48 2.41 16.65
CA LYS A 88 25.15 3.32 17.74
C LYS A 88 26.49 3.82 18.27
N PRO A 89 26.76 5.14 18.32
CA PRO A 89 28.01 5.64 18.88
C PRO A 89 28.13 5.05 20.29
N LYS A 90 29.16 4.22 20.48
CA LYS A 90 29.54 3.73 21.80
C LYS A 90 29.96 4.96 22.59
N LEU A 91 29.15 5.33 23.58
CA LEU A 91 29.61 6.16 24.69
C LEU A 91 30.73 5.42 25.43
#